data_AF-A0A3A5QD64-F1
#
_entry.id   AF-A0A3A5QD64-F1
#
_cell.length_a   1.000
_cell.length_b   1.000
_cell.length_c   1.000
_cell.angle_alpha   90.00
_cell.angle_beta   90.00
_cell.angle_gamma   90.00
#
_symmetry.space_group_name_H-M   'P 1'
#
loop_
_entity.id
_entity.type
_entity.pdbx_description
1 polymer ?
#
loop_
_entity_poly.entity_id
_entity_poly.type
_entity_poly.pdbx_seq_one_letter_code
_entity_poly.pdbx_strand_id
1 'polypeptide(L)'
;MTFKVVNKYLQEAGKTFVAIRQDAPYTAFDRVLIGDRTNESDDSLIQAVLGQIATEFNPAEGVKKLQEDLHVQAESYEQKLAEKDTKIAEVKAVADWAVLARVTDTDNPLDPTIYKRGLELVDLGQSGKTYKSQEIFTIEDATHSAQYGEGNRVMVQVNSDFTYNGETLDQLASLEQNGKLAVWKWTKPKENTDLETQPLA
;
A
#
# COMPACT_ATOMS: atom_id res chain seq x y z
N MET A 1 -25.37 -13.27 35.05
CA MET A 1 -25.09 -14.61 34.52
C MET A 1 -23.64 -14.63 34.09
N THR A 2 -22.78 -15.46 34.69
CA THR A 2 -21.34 -15.43 34.45
C THR A 2 -20.84 -16.83 34.07
N PHE A 3 -20.71 -17.01 32.75
CA PHE A 3 -19.81 -17.92 32.03
C PHE A 3 -18.43 -18.16 32.69
N LYS A 4 -18.02 -19.40 32.97
CA LYS A 4 -16.60 -19.80 33.04
C LYS A 4 -16.32 -20.96 32.10
N VAL A 5 -15.19 -20.93 31.40
CA VAL A 5 -14.66 -22.10 30.68
C VAL A 5 -14.11 -23.07 31.71
N VAL A 6 -14.55 -24.33 31.66
CA VAL A 6 -14.07 -25.38 32.58
C VAL A 6 -13.26 -26.46 31.89
N ASN A 7 -13.34 -26.54 30.56
CA ASN A 7 -12.51 -27.43 29.75
C ASN A 7 -12.43 -26.91 28.31
N LYS A 8 -11.26 -27.04 27.68
CA LYS A 8 -11.07 -26.81 26.24
C LYS A 8 -9.96 -27.69 25.69
N TYR A 9 -10.17 -28.31 24.52
CA TYR A 9 -9.15 -29.10 23.82
C TYR A 9 -9.49 -29.25 22.34
N LEU A 10 -8.48 -29.51 21.51
CA LEU A 10 -8.68 -29.87 20.10
C LEU A 10 -9.23 -31.30 20.03
N GLN A 11 -10.47 -31.47 19.60
CA GLN A 11 -11.13 -32.77 19.53
C GLN A 11 -10.70 -33.56 18.29
N GLU A 12 -10.59 -32.86 17.16
CA GLU A 12 -10.07 -33.36 15.89
C GLU A 12 -9.55 -32.18 15.06
N ALA A 13 -8.88 -32.44 13.93
CA ALA A 13 -8.28 -31.40 13.10
C ALA A 13 -9.32 -30.31 12.73
N GLY A 14 -9.08 -29.08 13.17
CA GLY A 14 -9.98 -27.96 12.93
C GLY A 14 -11.31 -28.02 13.72
N LYS A 15 -11.39 -28.75 14.83
CA LYS A 15 -12.55 -28.71 15.75
C LYS A 15 -12.12 -28.67 17.20
N THR A 16 -12.62 -27.67 17.93
CA THR A 16 -12.29 -27.44 19.34
C THR A 16 -13.48 -27.73 20.22
N PHE A 17 -13.33 -28.64 21.19
CA PHE A 17 -14.32 -28.85 22.23
C PHE A 17 -14.17 -27.76 23.31
N VAL A 18 -15.29 -27.22 23.77
CA VAL A 18 -15.36 -26.23 24.85
C VAL A 18 -16.53 -26.55 25.78
N ALA A 19 -16.26 -26.57 27.08
CA ALA A 19 -17.26 -26.69 28.13
C ALA A 19 -17.33 -25.39 28.94
N ILE A 20 -18.54 -24.82 29.08
CA ILE A 20 -18.79 -23.63 29.91
C ILE A 20 -19.81 -23.93 31.00
N ARG A 21 -19.62 -23.32 32.17
CA ARG A 21 -20.48 -23.52 33.36
C ARG A 21 -20.82 -22.18 34.01
N GLN A 22 -21.99 -22.13 34.64
CA GLN A 22 -22.44 -21.04 35.50
C GLN A 22 -22.99 -21.65 36.79
N ASP A 23 -22.73 -21.01 37.93
CA ASP A 23 -23.09 -21.54 39.26
C ASP A 23 -24.55 -21.27 39.66
N ALA A 24 -25.13 -20.10 39.34
CA ALA A 24 -26.47 -19.70 39.81
C ALA A 24 -27.30 -18.93 38.75
N PRO A 25 -28.41 -19.52 38.22
CA PRO A 25 -28.76 -20.94 38.33
C PRO A 25 -27.67 -21.81 37.68
N TYR A 26 -27.51 -23.05 38.18
CA TYR A 26 -26.55 -23.98 37.60
C TYR A 26 -26.88 -24.24 36.13
N THR A 27 -25.96 -23.89 35.23
CA THR A 27 -26.13 -24.06 33.78
C THR A 27 -24.85 -24.61 33.18
N ALA A 28 -24.99 -25.58 32.28
CA ALA A 28 -23.87 -26.28 31.66
C ALA A 28 -24.07 -26.42 30.16
N PHE A 29 -23.09 -25.99 29.37
CA PHE A 29 -23.06 -26.19 27.93
C PHE A 29 -21.72 -26.78 27.49
N ASP A 30 -21.81 -27.82 26.65
CA ASP A 30 -20.67 -28.46 26.00
C ASP A 30 -20.88 -28.35 24.49
N ARG A 31 -19.94 -27.74 23.77
CA ARG A 31 -20.04 -27.54 22.33
C ARG A 31 -18.72 -27.81 21.63
N VAL A 32 -18.82 -28.21 20.37
CA VAL A 32 -17.70 -28.39 19.45
C VAL A 32 -17.73 -27.23 18.48
N LEU A 33 -16.78 -26.33 18.61
CA LEU A 33 -16.61 -25.16 17.76
C LEU A 33 -15.79 -25.53 16.52
N ILE A 34 -16.17 -24.98 15.37
CA ILE A 34 -15.39 -25.10 14.13
C ILE A 34 -14.12 -24.26 14.26
N GLY A 35 -12.99 -24.79 13.82
CA GLY A 35 -11.65 -24.22 13.91
C GLY A 35 -10.82 -24.76 15.08
N ASP A 36 -9.50 -24.60 14.97
CA ASP A 36 -8.60 -24.70 16.13
C ASP A 36 -8.64 -23.37 16.88
N ARG A 37 -9.34 -23.39 18.03
CA ARG A 37 -9.60 -22.23 18.88
C ARG A 37 -8.96 -22.39 20.25
N THR A 38 -8.05 -23.35 20.40
CA THR A 38 -7.42 -23.68 21.69
C THR A 38 -6.64 -22.51 22.31
N ASN A 39 -6.12 -21.61 21.45
CA ASN A 39 -5.39 -20.41 21.84
C ASN A 39 -6.26 -19.15 22.05
N GLU A 40 -7.57 -19.25 21.84
CA GLU A 40 -8.47 -18.11 22.04
C GLU A 40 -8.73 -17.83 23.53
N SER A 41 -9.10 -16.58 23.82
CA SER A 41 -9.47 -16.13 25.15
C SER A 41 -10.75 -16.82 25.63
N ASP A 42 -10.88 -17.01 26.94
CA ASP A 42 -12.05 -17.66 27.53
C ASP A 42 -13.34 -16.86 27.24
N ASP A 43 -13.27 -15.52 27.19
CA ASP A 43 -14.40 -14.66 26.80
C ASP A 43 -14.85 -14.94 25.36
N SER A 44 -13.90 -15.04 24.43
CA SER A 44 -14.19 -15.38 23.02
C SER A 44 -14.85 -16.76 22.88
N LEU A 45 -14.37 -17.75 23.65
CA LEU A 45 -14.91 -19.10 23.65
C LEU A 45 -16.31 -19.16 24.28
N ILE A 46 -16.54 -18.46 25.40
CA ILE A 46 -17.86 -18.36 26.03
C ILE A 46 -18.87 -17.74 25.07
N GLN A 47 -18.52 -16.62 24.42
CA GLN A 47 -19.40 -15.97 23.45
C GLN A 47 -19.73 -16.89 22.27
N ALA A 48 -18.75 -17.64 21.77
CA ALA A 48 -18.97 -18.59 20.68
C ALA A 48 -19.92 -19.74 21.09
N VAL A 49 -19.72 -20.33 22.26
CA VAL A 49 -20.61 -21.39 22.77
C VAL A 49 -22.03 -20.83 22.96
N LEU A 50 -22.19 -19.68 23.62
CA LEU A 50 -23.50 -19.06 23.82
C LEU A 50 -24.17 -18.66 22.50
N GLY A 51 -23.40 -18.19 21.51
CA GLY A 51 -23.92 -17.89 20.17
C GLY A 51 -24.46 -19.13 19.46
N GLN A 52 -23.77 -20.26 19.58
CA GLN A 52 -24.26 -21.54 19.06
C GLN A 52 -25.54 -21.98 19.77
N ILE A 53 -25.60 -21.90 21.11
CA ILE A 53 -26.84 -22.19 21.88
C ILE A 53 -27.99 -21.30 21.43
N ALA A 54 -27.75 -19.99 21.30
CA ALA A 54 -28.78 -19.03 20.89
C ALA A 54 -29.34 -19.36 19.50
N THR A 55 -28.47 -19.77 18.57
CA THR A 55 -28.88 -20.17 17.21
C THR A 55 -29.62 -21.51 17.21
N GLU A 56 -29.23 -22.47 18.04
CA GLU A 56 -29.96 -23.73 18.18
C GLU A 56 -31.37 -23.52 18.77
N PHE A 57 -31.51 -22.57 19.70
CA PHE A 57 -32.78 -22.27 20.36
C PHE A 57 -33.70 -21.38 19.52
N ASN A 58 -33.13 -20.39 18.82
CA ASN A 58 -33.84 -19.50 17.91
C ASN A 58 -33.06 -19.30 16.60
N PRO A 59 -33.16 -20.25 15.65
CA PRO A 59 -32.38 -20.21 14.41
C PRO A 59 -32.61 -18.95 13.58
N ALA A 60 -33.84 -18.41 13.58
CA ALA A 60 -34.17 -17.22 12.81
C ALA A 60 -33.43 -15.97 13.33
N GLU A 61 -33.36 -15.81 14.65
CA GLU A 61 -32.66 -14.70 15.27
C GLU A 61 -31.13 -14.86 15.20
N GLY A 62 -30.63 -16.10 15.33
CA GLY A 62 -29.21 -16.41 15.11
C GLY A 62 -28.73 -16.09 13.70
N VAL A 63 -29.51 -16.48 12.66
CA VAL A 63 -29.21 -16.15 11.26
C VAL A 63 -29.26 -14.63 11.03
N LYS A 64 -30.26 -13.94 11.58
CA LYS A 64 -30.36 -12.49 11.48
C LYS A 64 -29.12 -11.79 12.07
N LYS A 65 -28.72 -12.18 13.28
CA LYS A 65 -27.52 -11.62 13.93
C LYS A 65 -26.25 -11.92 13.12
N LEU A 66 -26.09 -13.13 12.58
CA LEU A 66 -24.95 -13.47 11.73
C LEU A 66 -24.90 -12.59 10.47
N GLN A 67 -26.06 -12.29 9.87
CA GLN A 67 -26.14 -11.38 8.72
C GLN A 67 -25.75 -9.94 9.10
N GLU A 68 -26.20 -9.45 10.26
CA GLU A 68 -25.82 -8.14 10.79
C GLU A 68 -24.32 -8.07 11.07
N ASP A 69 -23.75 -9.07 11.75
CA ASP A 69 -22.31 -9.16 12.05
C ASP A 69 -21.48 -9.20 10.76
N LEU A 70 -21.92 -9.98 9.75
CA LEU A 70 -21.26 -10.05 8.45
C LEU A 70 -21.30 -8.71 7.70
N HIS A 71 -22.43 -8.00 7.75
CA HIS A 71 -22.58 -6.69 7.14
C HIS A 71 -21.65 -5.66 7.79
N VAL A 72 -21.66 -5.57 9.12
CA VAL A 72 -20.76 -4.69 9.89
C VAL A 72 -19.29 -5.03 9.61
N GLN A 73 -18.96 -6.31 9.52
CA GLN A 73 -17.61 -6.74 9.20
C GLN A 73 -17.20 -6.32 7.78
N ALA A 74 -18.08 -6.44 6.79
CA ALA A 74 -17.83 -5.99 5.42
C ALA A 74 -17.59 -4.47 5.36
N GLU A 75 -18.47 -3.67 5.98
CA GLU A 75 -18.30 -2.21 6.06
C GLU A 75 -16.98 -1.83 6.76
N SER A 76 -16.63 -2.51 7.86
CA SER A 76 -15.36 -2.29 8.55
C SER A 76 -14.14 -2.60 7.68
N TYR A 77 -14.22 -3.64 6.84
CA TYR A 77 -13.14 -3.96 5.90
C TYR A 77 -13.02 -2.93 4.79
N GLU A 78 -14.13 -2.51 4.19
CA GLU A 78 -14.13 -1.45 3.17
C GLU A 78 -13.54 -0.15 3.71
N GLN A 79 -13.90 0.24 4.94
CA GLN A 79 -13.31 1.39 5.61
C GLN A 79 -11.80 1.25 5.83
N LYS A 80 -11.34 0.08 6.30
CA LYS A 80 -9.90 -0.18 6.50
C LYS A 80 -9.12 -0.18 5.19
N LEU A 81 -9.73 -0.64 4.09
CA LEU A 81 -9.12 -0.59 2.76
C LEU A 81 -8.98 0.87 2.30
N ALA A 82 -10.03 1.68 2.41
CA ALA A 82 -9.98 3.10 2.07
C ALA A 82 -8.92 3.89 2.89
N GLU A 83 -8.79 3.57 4.19
CA GLU A 83 -7.75 4.17 5.04
C GLU A 83 -6.34 3.77 4.58
N LYS A 84 -6.13 2.50 4.19
CA LYS A 84 -4.85 2.04 3.65
C LYS A 84 -4.52 2.70 2.31
N ASP A 85 -5.48 2.81 1.41
CA ASP A 85 -5.29 3.46 0.11
C ASP A 85 -4.89 4.93 0.29
N THR A 86 -5.49 5.62 1.26
CA THR A 86 -5.13 7.01 1.61
C THR A 86 -3.68 7.08 2.11
N LYS A 87 -3.28 6.20 3.05
CA LYS A 87 -1.90 6.16 3.56
C LYS A 87 -0.87 5.83 2.47
N ILE A 88 -1.22 4.93 1.54
CA ILE A 88 -0.36 4.61 0.40
C ILE A 88 -0.19 5.84 -0.50
N ALA A 89 -1.27 6.58 -0.79
CA ALA A 89 -1.20 7.80 -1.58
C ALA A 89 -0.33 8.88 -0.91
N GLU A 90 -0.44 9.05 0.42
CA GLU A 90 0.40 9.98 1.19
C GLU A 90 1.89 9.60 1.14
N VAL A 91 2.21 8.32 1.40
CA VAL A 91 3.59 7.83 1.33
C VAL A 91 4.15 7.97 -0.08
N LYS A 92 3.33 7.67 -1.10
CA LYS A 92 3.70 7.84 -2.50
C LYS A 92 4.01 9.30 -2.83
N ALA A 93 3.19 10.24 -2.38
CA ALA A 93 3.45 11.66 -2.57
C ALA A 93 4.81 12.06 -1.98
N VAL A 94 5.13 11.63 -0.75
CA VAL A 94 6.45 11.91 -0.15
C VAL A 94 7.60 11.28 -0.96
N ALA A 95 7.41 10.04 -1.45
CA ALA A 95 8.40 9.37 -2.28
C ALA A 95 8.63 10.09 -3.63
N ASP A 96 7.55 10.53 -4.30
CA ASP A 96 7.61 11.30 -5.54
C ASP A 96 8.42 12.60 -5.33
N TRP A 97 8.21 13.31 -4.22
CA TRP A 97 9.00 14.50 -3.86
C TRP A 97 10.48 14.19 -3.59
N ALA A 98 10.78 13.06 -2.95
CA ALA A 98 12.16 12.63 -2.72
C ALA A 98 12.87 12.29 -4.04
N VAL A 99 12.19 11.62 -4.96
CA VAL A 99 12.72 11.35 -6.31
C VAL A 99 12.96 12.66 -7.05
N LEU A 100 11.97 13.56 -7.06
CA LEU A 100 12.10 14.88 -7.69
C LEU A 100 13.36 15.60 -7.19
N ALA A 101 13.50 15.76 -5.88
CA ALA A 101 14.63 16.47 -5.28
C ALA A 101 16.00 15.86 -5.66
N ARG A 102 16.10 14.53 -5.74
CA ARG A 102 17.35 13.85 -6.12
C ARG A 102 17.63 13.89 -7.63
N VAL A 103 16.60 13.85 -8.45
CA VAL A 103 16.72 13.93 -9.92
C VAL A 103 17.07 15.35 -10.37
N THR A 104 16.57 16.38 -9.68
CA THR A 104 16.88 17.78 -9.98
C THR A 104 18.23 18.26 -9.43
N ASP A 105 18.89 17.48 -8.58
CA ASP A 105 20.23 17.80 -8.06
C ASP A 105 21.29 17.51 -9.14
N THR A 106 21.45 18.46 -10.06
CA THR A 106 22.41 18.37 -11.16
C THR A 106 23.86 18.53 -10.71
N ASP A 107 24.09 19.06 -9.50
CA ASP A 107 25.43 19.23 -8.93
C ASP A 107 25.97 17.90 -8.38
N ASN A 108 25.08 17.03 -7.88
CA ASN A 108 25.41 15.69 -7.38
C ASN A 108 24.54 14.63 -8.06
N PRO A 109 24.78 14.37 -9.36
CA PRO A 109 23.98 13.46 -10.16
C PRO A 109 23.98 12.05 -9.58
N LEU A 110 22.82 11.40 -9.61
CA LEU A 110 22.68 10.01 -9.17
C LEU A 110 23.48 9.06 -10.07
N ASP A 111 23.97 7.98 -9.46
CA ASP A 111 24.40 6.80 -10.20
C ASP A 111 23.28 6.38 -11.18
N PRO A 112 23.59 6.05 -12.44
CA PRO A 112 22.59 5.76 -13.47
C PRO A 112 21.62 4.65 -13.06
N THR A 113 22.08 3.62 -12.36
CA THR A 113 21.19 2.53 -11.92
C THR A 113 20.26 2.95 -10.78
N ILE A 114 20.72 3.86 -9.91
CA ILE A 114 19.88 4.44 -8.85
C ILE A 114 18.87 5.42 -9.47
N TYR A 115 19.30 6.23 -10.45
CA TYR A 115 18.43 7.12 -11.21
C TYR A 115 17.27 6.35 -11.84
N LYS A 116 17.58 5.26 -12.55
CA LYS A 116 16.59 4.37 -13.14
C LYS A 116 15.57 3.89 -12.12
N ARG A 117 16.04 3.34 -10.98
CA ARG A 117 15.18 2.83 -9.91
C ARG A 117 14.31 3.93 -9.29
N GLY A 118 14.84 5.14 -9.14
CA GLY A 118 14.08 6.30 -8.68
C GLY A 118 12.92 6.63 -9.62
N LEU A 119 13.17 6.66 -10.93
CA LEU A 119 12.11 6.91 -11.92
C LEU A 119 11.12 5.76 -12.07
N GLU A 120 11.51 4.53 -11.73
CA GLU A 120 10.59 3.38 -11.69
C GLU A 120 9.55 3.49 -10.57
N LEU A 121 9.83 4.26 -9.51
CA LEU A 121 8.87 4.55 -8.42
C LEU A 121 7.83 5.60 -8.80
N VAL A 122 8.12 6.42 -9.80
CA VAL A 122 7.21 7.46 -10.30
C VAL A 122 6.34 6.87 -11.41
N ASP A 123 5.04 7.14 -11.35
CA ASP A 123 4.09 6.58 -12.32
C ASP A 123 4.38 7.04 -13.75
N LEU A 124 4.06 6.17 -14.71
CA LEU A 124 4.03 6.56 -16.10
C LEU A 124 2.89 7.56 -16.36
N GLY A 125 3.12 8.46 -17.32
CA GLY A 125 2.13 9.39 -17.83
C GLY A 125 0.87 8.66 -18.31
N GLN A 126 -0.29 9.07 -17.80
CA GLN A 126 -1.58 8.52 -18.20
C GLN A 126 -2.22 9.44 -19.26
N SER A 127 -2.47 8.89 -20.45
CA SER A 127 -3.13 9.66 -21.52
C SER A 127 -4.53 10.10 -21.10
N GLY A 128 -4.85 11.37 -21.34
CA GLY A 128 -6.08 12.03 -20.90
C GLY A 128 -6.06 12.52 -19.45
N LYS A 129 -5.02 12.23 -18.66
CA LYS A 129 -4.91 12.75 -17.29
C LYS A 129 -4.43 14.20 -17.31
N THR A 130 -5.13 15.04 -16.55
CA THR A 130 -4.67 16.40 -16.25
C THR A 130 -3.83 16.38 -14.99
N TYR A 131 -2.57 16.70 -15.14
CA TYR A 131 -1.61 16.85 -14.08
C TYR A 131 -1.62 18.30 -13.57
N LYS A 132 -1.62 18.47 -12.26
CA LYS A 132 -1.59 19.76 -11.57
C LYS A 132 -0.17 20.30 -11.46
N SER A 133 -0.07 21.61 -11.25
CA SER A 133 1.22 22.23 -10.93
C SER A 133 1.93 21.46 -9.80
N GLN A 134 3.25 21.27 -9.95
CA GLN A 134 4.16 20.51 -9.11
C GLN A 134 4.02 18.99 -9.15
N GLU A 135 3.00 18.44 -9.81
CA GLU A 135 2.96 16.99 -10.02
C GLU A 135 4.07 16.54 -10.97
N ILE A 136 4.54 15.31 -10.72
CA ILE A 136 5.52 14.64 -11.56
C ILE A 136 4.93 13.37 -12.16
N PHE A 137 5.46 12.98 -13.30
CA PHE A 137 5.24 11.67 -13.91
C PHE A 137 6.46 11.30 -14.74
N THR A 138 6.50 10.08 -15.23
CA THR A 138 7.55 9.63 -16.16
C THR A 138 6.99 9.30 -17.53
N ILE A 139 7.82 9.46 -18.55
CA ILE A 139 7.57 8.96 -19.90
C ILE A 139 8.73 8.08 -20.33
N GLU A 140 8.47 7.09 -21.18
CA GLU A 140 9.53 6.30 -21.80
C GLU A 140 9.98 6.97 -23.10
N ASP A 141 11.26 7.31 -23.17
CA ASP A 141 11.89 7.76 -24.39
C ASP A 141 12.28 6.55 -25.25
N ALA A 142 11.42 6.21 -26.20
CA ALA A 142 11.65 5.11 -27.15
C ALA A 142 12.83 5.38 -28.10
N THR A 143 13.30 6.63 -28.21
CA THR A 143 14.43 7.01 -29.06
C THR A 143 15.77 6.91 -28.35
N HIS A 144 15.75 6.83 -27.01
CA HIS A 144 16.95 6.68 -26.20
C HIS A 144 17.36 5.21 -26.07
N SER A 145 18.66 4.97 -26.17
CA SER A 145 19.26 3.67 -25.89
C SER A 145 20.21 3.82 -24.71
N ALA A 146 19.85 3.24 -23.57
CA ALA A 146 20.59 3.39 -22.33
C ALA A 146 22.04 2.88 -22.47
N GLN A 147 23.02 3.73 -22.15
CA GLN A 147 24.45 3.41 -22.30
C GLN A 147 25.13 3.02 -20.98
N TYR A 148 24.57 3.45 -19.85
CA TYR A 148 25.16 3.32 -18.52
C TYR A 148 24.23 2.63 -17.51
N GLY A 149 23.07 2.12 -17.98
CA GLY A 149 22.06 1.47 -17.13
C GLY A 149 21.02 2.43 -16.54
N GLU A 150 21.00 3.67 -17.01
CA GLU A 150 20.07 4.75 -16.64
C GLU A 150 18.62 4.49 -17.06
N GLY A 151 18.41 3.54 -17.97
CA GLY A 151 17.12 3.21 -18.54
C GLY A 151 16.61 4.31 -19.49
N ASN A 152 15.34 4.21 -19.86
CA ASN A 152 14.73 5.08 -20.88
C ASN A 152 13.66 6.00 -20.30
N ARG A 153 13.41 5.95 -18.98
CA ARG A 153 12.44 6.85 -18.36
C ARG A 153 13.02 8.25 -18.23
N VAL A 154 12.18 9.22 -18.52
CA VAL A 154 12.44 10.65 -18.35
C VAL A 154 11.40 11.19 -17.38
N MET A 155 11.84 11.98 -16.40
CA MET A 155 10.91 12.62 -15.47
C MET A 155 10.37 13.91 -16.07
N VAL A 156 9.07 14.11 -15.97
CA VAL A 156 8.39 15.34 -16.34
C VAL A 156 7.78 15.94 -15.08
N GLN A 157 8.12 17.18 -14.79
CA GLN A 157 7.51 17.99 -13.74
C GLN A 157 6.62 19.05 -14.40
N VAL A 158 5.42 19.20 -13.88
CA VAL A 158 4.43 20.14 -14.41
C VAL A 158 4.53 21.46 -13.65
N ASN A 159 4.81 22.57 -14.33
CA ASN A 159 4.84 23.88 -13.67
C ASN A 159 3.46 24.55 -13.65
N SER A 160 2.60 24.21 -14.61
CA SER A 160 1.20 24.66 -14.70
C SER A 160 0.31 23.59 -15.32
N ASP A 161 -0.97 23.55 -14.95
CA ASP A 161 -1.92 22.51 -15.36
C ASP A 161 -1.76 22.07 -16.82
N PHE A 162 -1.53 20.77 -16.98
CA PHE A 162 -1.17 20.15 -18.24
C PHE A 162 -1.90 18.81 -18.39
N THR A 163 -2.60 18.63 -19.50
CA THR A 163 -3.19 17.35 -19.87
C THR A 163 -2.20 16.60 -20.74
N TYR A 164 -1.72 15.46 -20.25
CA TYR A 164 -0.88 14.56 -21.02
C TYR A 164 -1.78 13.65 -21.86
N ASN A 165 -1.58 13.62 -23.17
CA ASN A 165 -2.32 12.80 -24.12
C ASN A 165 -1.47 11.67 -24.73
N GLY A 166 -0.27 11.42 -24.18
CA GLY A 166 0.68 10.47 -24.75
C GLY A 166 1.69 11.14 -25.68
N GLU A 167 1.93 12.44 -25.51
CA GLU A 167 2.93 13.18 -26.27
C GLU A 167 4.33 12.54 -26.10
N THR A 168 5.09 12.46 -27.19
CA THR A 168 6.48 12.02 -27.13
C THR A 168 7.37 13.09 -26.49
N LEU A 169 8.58 12.70 -26.09
CA LEU A 169 9.55 13.61 -25.52
C LEU A 169 9.84 14.83 -26.42
N ASP A 170 9.96 14.62 -27.73
CA ASP A 170 10.14 15.70 -28.71
C ASP A 170 8.95 16.65 -28.78
N GLN A 171 7.74 16.14 -28.64
CA GLN A 171 6.51 16.95 -28.63
C GLN A 171 6.42 17.81 -27.36
N LEU A 172 6.96 17.32 -26.23
CA LEU A 172 7.04 18.08 -24.98
C LEU A 172 8.11 19.17 -24.99
N ALA A 173 9.10 19.13 -25.90
CA ALA A 173 10.21 20.08 -25.92
C ALA A 173 9.75 21.56 -26.04
N SER A 174 8.69 21.83 -26.79
CA SER A 174 8.14 23.19 -26.91
C SER A 174 7.51 23.70 -25.58
N LEU A 175 6.95 22.78 -24.80
CA LEU A 175 6.36 23.04 -23.48
C LEU A 175 7.43 23.15 -22.40
N GLU A 176 8.56 22.48 -22.56
CA GLU A 176 9.74 22.68 -21.73
C GLU A 176 10.35 24.06 -21.97
N GLN A 177 10.57 24.43 -23.24
CA GLN A 177 11.18 25.71 -23.62
C GLN A 177 10.35 26.93 -23.16
N ASN A 178 9.02 26.81 -23.14
CA ASN A 178 8.15 27.88 -22.65
C ASN A 178 7.92 27.84 -21.14
N GLY A 179 8.56 26.90 -20.42
CA GLY A 179 8.51 26.77 -18.97
C GLY A 179 7.24 26.13 -18.42
N LYS A 180 6.34 25.61 -19.26
CA LYS A 180 5.13 24.90 -18.82
C LYS A 180 5.47 23.57 -18.15
N LEU A 181 6.50 22.91 -18.64
CA LEU A 181 7.04 21.65 -18.09
C LEU A 181 8.53 21.82 -17.78
N ALA A 182 9.05 20.97 -16.90
CA ALA A 182 10.47 20.72 -16.77
C ALA A 182 10.72 19.24 -17.02
N VAL A 183 11.75 18.94 -17.81
CA VAL A 183 12.06 17.57 -18.25
C VAL A 183 13.46 17.20 -17.78
N TRP A 184 13.57 16.09 -17.06
CA TRP A 184 14.83 15.67 -16.46
C TRP A 184 15.25 14.32 -17.01
N LYS A 185 16.42 14.32 -17.66
CA LYS A 185 17.10 13.15 -18.22
C LYS A 185 18.37 12.89 -17.42
N TRP A 186 18.75 11.63 -17.28
CA TRP A 186 20.06 11.32 -16.74
C TRP A 186 21.14 11.84 -17.70
N THR A 187 22.17 12.48 -17.16
CA THR A 187 23.31 12.97 -17.95
C THR A 187 24.59 12.46 -17.32
N LYS A 188 25.54 12.04 -18.15
CA LYS A 188 26.86 11.62 -17.66
C LYS A 188 27.50 12.81 -16.92
N PRO A 189 27.94 12.64 -15.67
CA PRO A 189 28.64 13.70 -14.95
C PRO A 189 29.86 14.15 -15.74
N LYS A 190 30.16 15.45 -15.73
CA LYS A 190 31.38 15.99 -16.33
C LYS A 190 32.58 15.39 -15.58
N GLU A 191 33.57 14.88 -16.32
CA GLU A 191 34.81 14.40 -15.72
C GLU A 191 35.55 15.61 -15.14
N ASN A 192 35.79 15.62 -13.81
CA ASN A 192 36.61 16.63 -13.16
C ASN A 192 38.08 16.36 -13.50
N THR A 193 38.55 16.88 -14.63
CA THR A 193 39.96 16.85 -15.02
C THR A 193 40.81 17.93 -14.35
N ASP A 194 40.21 18.83 -13.56
CA ASP A 194 40.88 20.00 -12.97
C ASP A 194 41.45 19.79 -11.55
N LEU A 195 41.75 18.54 -11.18
CA LEU A 195 42.60 18.29 -10.01
C LEU A 195 44.05 18.38 -10.45
N GLU A 196 44.60 19.60 -10.48
CA GLU A 196 46.06 19.79 -10.48
C GLU A 196 46.61 19.09 -9.23
N THR A 197 47.21 17.92 -9.43
CA THR A 197 47.91 17.20 -8.37
C THR A 197 49.11 18.04 -7.96
N GLN A 198 49.05 18.66 -6.77
CA GLN A 198 50.22 19.30 -6.21
C GLN A 198 51.26 18.22 -5.85
N PRO A 199 52.52 18.37 -6.28
CA PRO A 199 53.57 17.45 -5.88
C PRO A 199 53.77 17.56 -4.36
N LEU A 200 53.84 16.40 -3.69
CA LEU A 200 54.27 16.31 -2.30
C LEU A 200 55.73 16.81 -2.21
N ALA A 201 55.93 17.90 -1.46
CA ALA A 201 57.24 18.46 -1.14
C ALA A 201 57.95 17.69 -0.02
#